data_AF-A0A438EFW5-F1
#
_entry.id   AF-A0A438EFW5-F1
#
_cell.length_a   1.000
_cell.length_b   1.000
_cell.length_c   1.000
_cell.angle_alpha   90.00
_cell.angle_beta   90.00
_cell.angle_gamma   90.00
#
_symmetry.space_group_name_H-M   'P 1'
#
loop_
_entity.id
_entity.type
_entity.pdbx_description
1 polymer ?
#
loop_
_entity_poly.entity_id
_entity_poly.type
_entity_poly.pdbx_seq_one_letter_code
_entity_poly.pdbx_strand_id
1 'polypeptide(L)'
;MEGRRMNQVPLFSSARELGNLMVTSNLIDSALTKILELQRDQTALLSSVQYRVFYPSPKCTIVAFVSSPDCTQNPLPGQGDLVPSPLFDFLCTEEYKSVSINRAALTLFTSFHDHLSGLKTQVKI
;
A
#
# COMPACT_ATOMS: atom_id res chain seq x y z
N MET A 1 -25.41 33.24 -1.07
CA MET A 1 -24.74 32.39 -2.07
C MET A 1 -24.96 30.94 -1.64
N GLU A 2 -26.02 30.30 -2.12
CA GLU A 2 -26.29 28.89 -1.79
C GLU A 2 -25.38 27.98 -2.61
N GLY A 3 -24.60 27.15 -1.91
CA GLY A 3 -23.77 26.13 -2.52
C GLY A 3 -24.63 25.07 -3.20
N ARG A 4 -24.49 24.94 -4.52
CA ARG A 4 -25.10 23.90 -5.33
C ARG A 4 -24.62 22.54 -4.79
N ARG A 5 -25.47 21.83 -4.03
CA ARG A 5 -25.21 20.44 -3.63
C ARG A 5 -25.18 19.60 -4.91
N MET A 6 -24.00 19.11 -5.28
CA MET A 6 -23.91 18.06 -6.29
C MET A 6 -24.57 16.81 -5.68
N ASN A 7 -25.71 16.40 -6.25
CA ASN A 7 -26.30 15.10 -5.97
C ASN A 7 -25.32 14.04 -6.48
N GLN A 8 -24.39 13.60 -5.63
CA GLN A 8 -23.56 12.45 -5.93
C GLN A 8 -24.45 11.21 -5.85
N VAL A 9 -24.83 10.70 -7.02
CA VAL A 9 -25.47 9.39 -7.11
C VAL A 9 -24.40 8.37 -6.71
N PRO A 10 -24.66 7.51 -5.71
CA PRO A 10 -23.68 6.51 -5.31
C PRO A 10 -23.44 5.55 -6.49
N LEU A 11 -22.16 5.38 -6.85
CA LEU A 11 -21.73 4.50 -7.95
C LEU A 11 -22.16 3.04 -7.73
N PHE A 12 -22.35 2.65 -6.48
CA PHE A 12 -22.83 1.34 -6.06
C PHE A 12 -23.99 1.47 -5.09
N SER A 13 -25.00 0.63 -5.25
CA SER A 13 -26.19 0.59 -4.41
C SER A 13 -26.00 -0.21 -3.12
N SER A 14 -24.95 -1.04 -3.04
CA SER A 14 -24.64 -1.85 -1.86
C SER A 14 -23.17 -2.29 -1.77
N ALA A 15 -22.73 -2.63 -0.55
CA ALA A 15 -21.42 -3.24 -0.33
C ALA A 15 -21.28 -4.60 -1.06
N ARG A 16 -22.39 -5.33 -1.23
CA ARG A 16 -22.41 -6.60 -1.98
C ARG A 16 -22.11 -6.37 -3.46
N GLU A 17 -22.68 -5.34 -4.06
CA GLU A 17 -22.42 -4.98 -5.46
C GLU A 17 -20.95 -4.61 -5.67
N LEU A 18 -20.39 -3.77 -4.79
CA LEU A 18 -18.97 -3.42 -4.82
C LEU A 18 -18.07 -4.66 -4.62
N GLY A 19 -18.39 -5.52 -3.65
CA GLY A 19 -17.64 -6.75 -3.38
C GLY A 19 -17.65 -7.71 -4.58
N ASN A 20 -18.81 -7.89 -5.22
CA ASN A 20 -18.93 -8.69 -6.44
C ASN A 20 -18.07 -8.12 -7.56
N LEU A 21 -18.06 -6.80 -7.75
CA LEU A 21 -17.20 -6.17 -8.75
C LEU A 21 -15.72 -6.43 -8.46
N MET A 22 -15.28 -6.26 -7.21
CA MET A 22 -13.89 -6.50 -6.81
C MET A 22 -13.44 -7.94 -7.12
N VAL A 23 -14.28 -8.94 -6.81
CA VAL A 23 -13.98 -10.35 -7.09
C VAL A 23 -13.99 -10.63 -8.59
N THR A 24 -15.00 -10.15 -9.32
CA THR A 24 -15.14 -10.40 -10.77
C THR A 24 -14.13 -9.63 -11.62
N SER A 25 -13.52 -8.57 -11.10
CA SER A 25 -12.51 -7.77 -11.80
C SER A 25 -11.17 -8.47 -12.00
N ASN A 26 -10.96 -9.63 -11.35
CA ASN A 26 -9.69 -10.37 -11.34
C ASN A 26 -8.49 -9.57 -10.74
N LEU A 27 -8.73 -8.38 -10.16
CA LEU A 27 -7.66 -7.55 -9.60
C LEU A 27 -7.03 -8.19 -8.36
N ILE A 28 -7.85 -8.79 -7.49
CA ILE A 28 -7.38 -9.45 -6.27
C ILE A 28 -6.48 -10.64 -6.64
N ASP A 29 -6.95 -11.53 -7.51
CA ASP A 29 -6.21 -12.71 -7.94
C ASP A 29 -4.92 -12.34 -8.67
N SER A 30 -4.96 -11.32 -9.52
CA SER A 30 -3.77 -10.80 -10.20
C SER A 30 -2.75 -10.25 -9.20
N ALA A 31 -3.17 -9.41 -8.26
CA ALA A 31 -2.28 -8.84 -7.25
C ALA A 31 -1.68 -9.92 -6.33
N LEU A 32 -2.49 -10.86 -5.85
CA LEU A 32 -2.05 -11.95 -4.98
C LEU A 32 -1.05 -12.86 -5.70
N THR A 33 -1.31 -13.19 -6.96
CA THR A 33 -0.39 -13.98 -7.78
C THR A 33 0.98 -13.31 -7.86
N LYS A 34 1.03 -11.98 -8.04
CA LYS A 34 2.30 -11.23 -8.12
C LYS A 34 3.04 -11.12 -6.79
N ILE A 35 2.30 -11.03 -5.68
CA ILE A 35 2.89 -11.11 -4.34
C ILE A 35 3.51 -12.49 -4.13
N LEU A 36 2.79 -13.58 -4.45
CA LEU A 36 3.28 -14.95 -4.27
C LEU A 36 4.48 -15.27 -5.18
N GLU A 37 4.46 -14.80 -6.44
CA GLU A 37 5.63 -14.87 -7.34
C GLU A 37 6.84 -14.17 -6.71
N LEU A 38 6.68 -12.94 -6.22
CA LEU A 38 7.77 -12.17 -5.61
C LEU A 38 8.28 -12.80 -4.30
N GLN A 39 7.40 -13.43 -3.52
CA GLN A 39 7.80 -14.16 -2.31
C GLN A 39 8.62 -15.41 -2.61
N ARG A 40 8.26 -16.19 -3.64
CA ARG A 40 9.02 -17.40 -4.02
C ARG A 40 10.42 -17.07 -4.55
N ASP A 41 10.54 -15.95 -5.25
CA ASP A 41 11.82 -15.47 -5.81
C ASP A 41 12.78 -14.96 -4.72
N GLN A 42 12.35 -14.81 -3.46
CA GLN A 42 13.24 -14.44 -2.36
C GLN A 42 14.21 -15.59 -2.03
N THR A 43 15.33 -15.64 -2.73
CA THR A 43 16.46 -16.51 -2.38
C THR A 43 17.23 -15.91 -1.21
N ALA A 44 16.97 -16.35 0.03
CA ALA A 44 17.85 -16.31 1.23
C ALA A 44 18.67 -15.04 1.53
N LEU A 45 18.37 -13.90 0.90
CA LEU A 45 19.10 -12.65 1.09
C LEU A 45 18.53 -11.97 2.33
N LEU A 46 19.38 -11.92 3.35
CA LEU A 46 19.13 -11.33 4.64
C LEU A 46 18.67 -9.87 4.51
N SER A 47 17.52 -9.60 5.15
CA SER A 47 17.09 -8.28 5.65
C SER A 47 16.88 -7.17 4.62
N SER A 48 15.78 -7.21 3.84
CA SER A 48 15.16 -5.98 3.33
C SER A 48 13.74 -6.21 2.81
N VAL A 49 12.96 -5.12 2.73
CA VAL A 49 11.77 -5.05 1.87
C VAL A 49 12.23 -5.11 0.42
N GLN A 50 11.55 -5.93 -0.39
CA GLN A 50 11.72 -5.99 -1.82
C GLN A 50 10.44 -5.53 -2.51
N TYR A 51 10.59 -4.92 -3.67
CA TYR A 51 9.46 -4.62 -4.53
C TYR A 51 9.72 -5.06 -5.96
N ARG A 52 8.64 -5.31 -6.69
CA ARG A 52 8.67 -5.50 -8.13
C ARG A 52 7.48 -4.81 -8.77
N VAL A 53 7.74 -4.17 -9.91
CA VAL A 53 6.72 -3.54 -10.75
C VAL A 53 6.31 -4.52 -11.84
N PHE A 54 5.01 -4.77 -11.94
CA PHE A 54 4.39 -5.64 -12.93
C PHE A 54 3.45 -4.84 -13.81
N TYR A 55 3.44 -5.16 -15.10
CA TYR A 55 2.60 -4.49 -16.09
C TYR A 55 1.63 -5.51 -16.72
N PRO A 56 0.63 -6.02 -15.95
CA PRO A 56 -0.30 -7.04 -16.45
C PRO A 56 -1.16 -6.57 -17.62
N SER A 57 -1.40 -5.26 -17.75
CA SER A 57 -2.06 -4.68 -18.92
C SER A 57 -1.66 -3.20 -19.09
N PRO A 58 -1.93 -2.59 -20.26
CA PRO A 58 -1.67 -1.15 -20.47
C PRO A 58 -2.42 -0.23 -19.51
N LYS A 59 -3.50 -0.71 -18.87
CA LYS A 59 -4.36 0.07 -17.97
C LYS A 59 -4.08 -0.20 -16.50
N CYS A 60 -3.22 -1.16 -16.18
CA CYS A 60 -2.97 -1.58 -14.81
C CYS A 60 -1.49 -1.86 -14.60
N THR A 61 -0.90 -1.12 -13.65
CA THR A 61 0.44 -1.39 -13.13
C THR A 61 0.28 -1.86 -11.68
N ILE A 62 0.89 -2.99 -11.34
CA ILE A 62 0.90 -3.53 -9.98
C ILE A 62 2.30 -3.36 -9.42
N VAL A 63 2.42 -2.68 -8.28
CA VAL A 63 3.66 -2.64 -7.50
C VAL A 63 3.47 -3.53 -6.29
N ALA A 64 4.15 -4.68 -6.27
CA ALA A 64 4.09 -5.59 -5.13
C ALA A 64 5.27 -5.34 -4.20
N PHE A 65 5.02 -5.36 -2.89
CA PHE A 65 6.04 -5.27 -1.84
C PHE A 65 5.99 -6.54 -0.99
N VAL A 66 7.16 -7.05 -0.62
CA VAL A 66 7.32 -8.20 0.28
C VAL A 66 8.43 -7.90 1.27
N SER A 67 8.30 -8.38 2.50
CA SER A 67 9.35 -8.29 3.53
C SER A 67 10.10 -9.62 3.65
N SER A 68 11.34 -9.56 4.12
CA SER A 68 12.11 -10.73 4.56
C SER A 68 12.71 -10.47 5.96
N PRO A 69 12.46 -11.33 6.96
CA PRO A 69 11.56 -12.49 6.93
C PRO A 69 10.08 -12.08 6.79
N ASP A 70 9.21 -13.07 6.55
CA ASP A 70 7.75 -12.87 6.55
C ASP A 70 7.31 -12.32 7.91
N CYS A 71 6.84 -11.07 7.94
CA CYS A 71 6.46 -10.37 9.16
C CYS A 71 5.19 -10.93 9.80
N THR A 72 4.44 -11.78 9.10
CA THR A 72 3.31 -12.52 9.69
C THR A 72 3.78 -13.65 10.59
N GLN A 73 4.94 -14.25 10.28
CA GLN A 73 5.54 -15.34 11.06
C GLN A 73 6.64 -14.85 12.00
N ASN A 74 7.32 -13.77 11.64
CA ASN A 74 8.45 -13.19 12.37
C ASN A 74 8.20 -11.70 12.57
N PRO A 75 7.44 -11.32 13.62
CA PRO A 75 7.10 -9.93 13.86
C PRO A 75 8.34 -9.05 13.99
N LEU A 76 8.27 -7.85 13.40
CA LEU A 76 9.36 -6.89 13.48
C LEU A 76 9.41 -6.23 14.86
N PRO A 77 10.60 -5.83 15.34
CA PRO A 77 10.72 -5.01 16.53
C PRO A 77 9.88 -3.73 16.40
N GLY A 78 8.99 -3.49 17.36
CA GLY A 78 8.10 -2.31 17.36
C GLY A 78 6.87 -2.43 16.44
N GLN A 79 6.51 -3.64 15.98
CA GLN A 79 5.27 -3.85 15.20
C GLN A 79 3.98 -3.62 16.01
N GLY A 80 4.04 -3.54 17.34
CA GLY A 80 2.91 -3.12 18.17
C GLY A 80 2.88 -1.61 18.47
N ASP A 81 3.98 -0.91 18.20
CA ASP A 81 4.16 0.47 18.65
C ASP A 81 3.66 1.45 17.59
N LEU A 82 2.88 2.44 18.03
CA LEU A 82 2.50 3.58 17.21
C LEU A 82 3.38 4.77 17.60
N VAL A 83 4.01 5.40 16.60
CA VAL A 83 4.82 6.60 16.79
C VAL A 83 4.28 7.76 15.96
N PRO A 84 4.25 8.99 16.50
CA PRO A 84 3.97 10.17 15.69
C PRO A 84 4.96 10.27 14.53
N SER A 85 4.48 10.61 13.34
CA SER A 85 5.34 10.75 12.16
C SER A 85 5.12 12.10 11.46
N PRO A 86 6.16 12.96 11.36
CA PRO A 86 6.06 14.22 10.62
C PRO A 86 6.08 14.03 9.09
N LEU A 87 6.40 12.81 8.61
CA LEU A 87 6.45 12.52 7.16
C LEU A 87 5.07 12.56 6.50
N PHE A 88 4.01 12.46 7.31
CA PHE A 88 2.63 12.35 6.84
C PHE A 88 1.75 13.51 7.34
N ASP A 89 2.32 14.69 7.54
CA ASP A 89 1.59 15.88 7.99
C ASP A 89 0.42 16.25 7.05
N PHE A 90 0.48 15.85 5.78
CA PHE A 90 -0.62 16.03 4.82
C PHE A 90 -1.88 15.21 5.16
N LEU A 91 -1.77 14.20 6.04
CA LEU A 91 -2.89 13.44 6.57
C LEU A 91 -3.54 14.11 7.80
N CYS A 92 -2.87 15.11 8.39
CA CYS A 92 -3.40 15.83 9.55
C CYS A 92 -4.56 16.75 9.14
N THR A 93 -5.49 16.94 10.06
CA THR A 93 -6.60 17.91 9.94
C THR A 93 -6.56 18.90 11.08
N GLU A 94 -7.41 19.92 11.03
CA GLU A 94 -7.57 20.87 12.15
C GLU A 94 -7.94 20.16 13.47
N GLU A 95 -8.72 19.08 13.38
CA GLU A 95 -9.13 18.26 14.52
C GLU A 95 -8.04 17.24 14.91
N TYR A 96 -7.35 16.65 13.93
CA TYR A 96 -6.32 15.64 14.15
C TYR A 96 -4.95 16.15 13.73
N LYS A 97 -4.27 16.82 14.66
CA LYS A 97 -2.99 17.52 14.42
C LYS A 97 -1.77 16.60 14.32
N SER A 98 -1.92 15.30 14.57
CA SER A 98 -0.83 14.35 14.50
C SER A 98 -1.33 12.98 14.06
N VAL A 99 -0.55 12.31 13.21
CA VAL A 99 -0.80 10.92 12.81
C VAL A 99 0.25 10.01 13.42
N SER A 100 -0.23 8.94 14.05
CA SER A 100 0.61 7.88 14.58
C SER A 100 0.63 6.68 13.64
N ILE A 101 1.83 6.25 13.24
CA ILE A 101 2.06 5.14 12.32
C ILE A 101 2.78 4.02 13.06
N ASN A 102 2.57 2.78 12.62
CA ASN A 102 3.31 1.63 13.09
C ASN A 102 4.84 1.85 12.98
N ARG A 103 5.57 1.74 14.10
CA ARG A 103 7.01 2.02 14.16
C ARG A 103 7.82 1.12 13.24
N ALA A 104 7.50 -0.18 13.19
CA ALA A 104 8.21 -1.11 12.32
C ALA A 104 8.00 -0.78 10.84
N ALA A 105 6.75 -0.52 10.44
CA ALA A 105 6.44 -0.12 9.06
C ALA A 105 7.11 1.22 8.69
N LEU A 106 7.12 2.19 9.60
CA LEU A 106 7.78 3.48 9.38
C LEU A 106 9.31 3.33 9.23
N THR A 107 9.93 2.49 10.06
CA THR A 107 11.36 2.19 9.97
C THR A 107 11.72 1.56 8.63
N LEU A 108 10.91 0.60 8.15
CA LEU A 108 11.11 -0.02 6.83
C LEU A 108 10.89 0.97 5.68
N PHE A 109 9.87 1.82 5.77
CA PHE A 109 9.60 2.83 4.75
C PHE A 109 10.75 3.84 4.65
N THR A 110 11.25 4.31 5.78
CA THR A 110 12.34 5.30 5.83
C THR A 110 13.67 4.72 5.38
N SER A 111 14.02 3.48 5.74
CA SER A 111 15.24 2.83 5.25
C SER A 111 15.21 2.56 3.74
N PHE A 112 14.02 2.49 3.15
CA PHE A 112 13.82 2.21 1.74
C PHE A 112 13.49 3.45 0.89
N HIS A 113 13.48 4.64 1.49
CA HIS A 113 12.99 5.88 0.89
C HIS A 113 13.65 6.22 -0.46
N ASP A 114 14.98 6.07 -0.57
CA ASP A 114 15.70 6.38 -1.80
C ASP A 114 15.25 5.50 -2.98
N HIS A 115 15.02 4.22 -2.72
CA HIS A 115 14.50 3.27 -3.72
C HIS A 115 13.05 3.62 -4.12
N LEU A 116 12.24 4.08 -3.17
CA LEU A 116 10.87 4.53 -3.43
C LEU A 116 10.83 5.81 -4.26
N SER A 117 11.81 6.71 -4.13
CA SER A 117 11.91 7.90 -4.96
C SER A 117 12.14 7.56 -6.44
N GLY A 118 12.98 6.56 -6.71
CA GLY A 118 13.21 6.03 -8.05
C GLY A 118 11.96 5.37 -8.61
N LEU A 119 11.26 4.58 -7.79
CA LEU A 119 9.99 3.97 -8.15
C LEU A 119 8.95 5.03 -8.53
N LYS A 120 8.81 6.11 -7.76
CA LYS A 120 7.86 7.21 -8.05
C LYS A 120 8.02 7.74 -9.49
N THR A 121 9.27 7.91 -9.92
CA THR A 121 9.61 8.29 -11.31
C THR A 121 9.20 7.22 -12.32
N GLN A 122 9.45 5.94 -12.03
CA GLN A 122 9.10 4.81 -12.90
C GLN A 122 7.57 4.65 -13.07
N VAL A 123 6.80 4.83 -12.02
CA VAL A 123 5.33 4.70 -12.06
C VAL A 123 4.61 6.01 -12.44
N LYS A 124 5.36 7.09 -12.66
CA LYS A 124 4.84 8.43 -13.02
C LYS A 124 3.80 8.95 -12.02
N ILE A 125 4.08 8.79 -10.72
CA ILE A 125 3.27 9.29 -9.60
C ILE A 125 4.00 10.47 -8.95
#